data_AF-A0A382WWH4-F1
#
_entry.id   AF-A0A382WWH4-F1
#
_cell.length_a   1.000
_cell.length_b   1.000
_cell.length_c   1.000
_cell.angle_alpha   90.00
_cell.angle_beta   90.00
_cell.angle_gamma   90.00
#
_symmetry.space_group_name_H-M   'P 1'
#
loop_
_entity.id
_entity.type
_entity.pdbx_description
1 polymer ?
#
loop_
_entity_poly.entity_id
_entity_poly.type
_entity_poly.pdbx_seq_one_letter_code
_entity_poly.pdbx_strand_id
1 'polypeptide(L)'
;MVEYRDYNFAGKTMEFFVTHQTVEHYSGDCAVAFVFKDKAHQNKDLQQLLELNRFDAIVGATLMLSQVSGYKTKRLLVVGLGDSSLNAKNYMKVLNSLSSALSDAKVKNVVIP
;
A
#
# COMPACT_ATOMS: atom_id res chain seq x y z
N MET A 1 -6.55 10.01 26.53
CA MET A 1 -5.37 10.88 26.44
C MET A 1 -4.22 9.98 26.04
N VAL A 2 -3.82 10.01 24.76
CA VAL A 2 -2.76 9.14 24.23
C VAL A 2 -1.50 10.00 24.14
N GLU A 3 -0.45 9.60 24.83
CA GLU A 3 0.84 10.29 24.81
C GLU A 3 1.52 10.10 23.44
N TYR A 4 1.82 11.21 22.78
CA TYR A 4 2.67 11.24 21.59
C TYR A 4 4.14 11.25 22.03
N ARG A 5 4.94 10.29 21.55
CA ARG A 5 6.40 10.33 21.65
C ARG A 5 6.99 10.74 20.31
N ASP A 6 7.55 11.94 20.26
CA ASP A 6 8.29 12.44 19.11
C ASP A 6 9.68 11.79 19.05
N TYR A 7 9.87 10.88 18.10
CA TYR A 7 11.20 10.38 17.74
C TYR A 7 11.84 11.33 16.74
N ASN A 8 12.57 12.33 17.26
CA ASN A 8 13.30 13.30 16.45
C ASN A 8 14.50 12.63 15.75
N PHE A 9 14.34 12.33 14.46
CA PHE A 9 15.44 12.08 13.53
C PHE A 9 15.68 13.36 12.72
N ALA A 10 16.88 13.93 12.80
CA ALA A 10 17.26 15.14 12.07
C ALA A 10 17.31 14.85 10.55
N GLY A 11 16.18 15.00 9.87
CA GLY A 11 16.02 14.82 8.42
C GLY A 11 14.57 14.48 8.11
N LYS A 12 13.86 15.37 7.39
CA LYS A 12 12.46 15.24 6.93
C LYS A 12 11.67 14.12 7.66
N THR A 13 11.21 14.41 8.87
CA THR A 13 10.53 13.42 9.71
C THR A 13 9.25 12.96 9.03
N MET A 14 9.14 11.66 8.69
CA MET A 14 7.84 11.08 8.36
C MET A 14 7.01 10.99 9.64
N GLU A 15 5.81 11.53 9.60
CA GLU A 15 4.85 11.44 10.69
C GLU A 15 3.97 10.21 10.50
N PHE A 16 3.87 9.40 11.55
CA PHE A 16 3.03 8.20 11.56
C PHE A 16 1.89 8.38 12.55
N PHE A 17 0.68 8.04 12.12
CA PHE A 17 -0.49 8.00 12.98
C PHE A 17 -1.36 6.80 12.61
N VAL A 18 -2.13 6.31 13.57
CA VAL A 18 -3.10 5.23 13.37
C VAL A 18 -4.49 5.85 13.31
N THR A 19 -5.32 5.39 12.38
CA THR A 19 -6.69 5.87 12.20
C THR A 19 -7.66 4.69 12.11
N HIS A 20 -8.91 4.92 12.50
CA HIS A 20 -10.02 3.97 12.30
C HIS A 20 -10.65 4.10 10.91
N GLN A 21 -10.23 5.08 10.12
CA GLN A 21 -10.71 5.28 8.76
C GLN A 21 -10.17 4.16 7.86
N THR A 22 -11.08 3.49 7.14
CA THR A 22 -10.67 2.46 6.17
C THR A 22 -9.93 3.08 4.98
N VAL A 23 -9.09 2.29 4.32
CA VAL A 23 -8.20 2.74 3.24
C VAL A 23 -8.97 3.40 2.08
N GLU A 24 -10.19 2.94 1.81
CA GLU A 24 -11.09 3.43 0.76
C GLU A 24 -11.57 4.85 1.03
N HIS A 25 -11.73 5.19 2.31
CA HIS A 25 -12.27 6.48 2.74
C HIS A 25 -11.20 7.54 2.93
N TYR A 26 -9.92 7.14 3.04
CA TYR A 26 -8.80 8.08 3.15
C TYR A 26 -8.69 8.94 1.89
N SER A 27 -8.76 10.25 2.07
CA SER A 27 -8.62 11.22 0.99
C SER A 27 -7.21 11.81 1.04
N GLY A 28 -6.32 11.26 0.21
CA GLY A 28 -4.93 11.69 0.16
C GLY A 28 -4.26 11.35 -1.16
N ASP A 29 -2.94 11.34 -1.13
CA ASP A 29 -2.11 11.12 -2.30
C ASP A 29 -2.09 9.64 -2.71
N CYS A 30 -1.82 8.74 -1.75
CA CYS A 30 -1.71 7.31 -2.03
C CYS A 30 -2.44 6.44 -1.00
N ALA A 31 -3.00 5.33 -1.46
CA ALA A 31 -3.42 4.21 -0.64
C ALA A 31 -2.61 2.97 -1.01
N VAL A 32 -2.49 2.02 -0.09
CA VAL A 32 -1.87 0.71 -0.35
C VAL A 32 -2.94 -0.38 -0.38
N ALA A 33 -2.86 -1.27 -1.38
CA ALA A 33 -3.63 -2.51 -1.42
C ALA A 33 -2.66 -3.69 -1.44
N PHE A 34 -2.75 -4.54 -0.41
CA PHE A 34 -2.01 -5.80 -0.39
C PHE A 34 -2.81 -6.89 -1.10
N VAL A 35 -2.17 -7.60 -2.03
CA VAL A 35 -2.82 -8.65 -2.81
C VAL A 35 -2.07 -9.97 -2.67
N PHE A 36 -2.80 -11.04 -2.39
CA PHE A 36 -2.24 -12.38 -2.39
C PHE A 36 -2.31 -12.96 -3.80
N LYS A 37 -1.32 -13.79 -4.11
CA LYS A 37 -1.36 -14.64 -5.30
C LYS A 37 -2.57 -15.56 -5.26
N ASP A 38 -3.19 -15.74 -6.42
CA ASP A 38 -4.35 -16.62 -6.64
C ASP A 38 -5.60 -16.31 -5.78
N LYS A 39 -5.69 -15.11 -5.21
CA LYS A 39 -6.89 -14.61 -4.52
C LYS A 39 -7.47 -13.43 -5.27
N ALA A 40 -8.73 -13.56 -5.68
CA ALA A 40 -9.48 -12.45 -6.26
C ALA A 40 -9.68 -11.33 -5.22
N HIS A 41 -9.49 -10.09 -5.64
CA HIS A 41 -9.76 -8.92 -4.82
C HIS A 41 -11.26 -8.62 -4.76
N GLN A 42 -11.76 -8.16 -3.61
CA GLN A 42 -13.20 -7.88 -3.43
C GLN A 42 -13.67 -6.68 -4.26
N ASN A 43 -12.81 -5.67 -4.41
CA ASN A 43 -13.03 -4.56 -5.32
C ASN A 43 -12.88 -5.04 -6.78
N LYS A 44 -14.00 -5.11 -7.51
CA LYS A 44 -14.06 -5.58 -8.90
C LYS A 44 -13.26 -4.72 -9.87
N ASP A 45 -13.25 -3.41 -9.68
CA ASP A 45 -12.50 -2.49 -10.54
C ASP A 45 -11.00 -2.70 -10.35
N LEU A 46 -10.54 -2.88 -9.10
CA LEU A 46 -9.16 -3.26 -8.83
C LEU A 46 -8.83 -4.62 -9.46
N GLN A 47 -9.68 -5.64 -9.27
CA GLN A 47 -9.46 -6.96 -9.84
C GLN A 47 -9.28 -6.91 -11.37
N GLN A 48 -10.14 -6.17 -12.06
CA GLN A 48 -10.04 -5.98 -13.51
C GLN A 48 -8.73 -5.27 -13.91
N LEU A 49 -8.29 -4.27 -13.15
CA LEU A 49 -7.01 -3.60 -13.39
C LEU A 49 -5.81 -4.52 -13.18
N LEU A 50 -5.84 -5.42 -12.19
CA LEU A 50 -4.78 -6.42 -11.99
C LEU A 50 -4.68 -7.37 -13.20
N GLU A 51 -5.82 -7.85 -13.69
CA GLU A 51 -5.88 -8.72 -14.86
C GLU A 51 -5.39 -8.01 -16.14
N LEU A 52 -5.83 -6.77 -16.37
CA LEU A 52 -5.41 -5.95 -17.50
C LEU A 52 -3.89 -5.71 -17.52
N ASN A 53 -3.30 -5.47 -16.35
CA ASN A 53 -1.86 -5.27 -16.21
C ASN A 53 -1.08 -6.60 -16.14
N ARG A 54 -1.75 -7.75 -16.21
CA ARG A 54 -1.16 -9.08 -15.99
C ARG A 54 -0.31 -9.11 -14.72
N PHE A 55 -0.81 -8.48 -13.67
CA PHE A 55 -0.07 -8.31 -12.42
C PHE A 55 0.09 -9.66 -11.73
N ASP A 56 1.32 -10.14 -11.62
CA ASP A 56 1.66 -11.33 -10.84
C ASP A 56 1.99 -10.93 -9.41
N ALA A 57 1.14 -11.32 -8.47
CA ALA A 57 1.20 -10.92 -7.06
C ALA A 57 2.30 -11.65 -6.26
N ILE A 58 3.50 -11.81 -6.83
CA ILE A 58 4.67 -12.35 -6.14
C ILE A 58 5.14 -11.42 -5.02
N VAL A 59 5.89 -11.97 -4.07
CA VAL A 59 6.39 -11.24 -2.89
C VAL A 59 7.16 -9.99 -3.31
N GLY A 60 6.61 -8.82 -2.97
CA GLY A 60 7.24 -7.52 -3.21
C GLY A 60 7.02 -6.95 -4.62
N ALA A 61 6.26 -7.61 -5.50
CA ALA A 61 5.85 -7.00 -6.75
C ALA A 61 5.00 -5.75 -6.47
N THR A 62 5.21 -4.68 -7.23
CA THR A 62 4.47 -3.44 -7.06
C THR A 62 3.83 -2.98 -8.37
N LEU A 63 2.65 -2.38 -8.26
CA LEU A 63 1.97 -1.75 -9.39
C LEU A 63 1.32 -0.45 -8.90
N MET A 64 1.73 0.67 -9.50
CA MET A 64 1.12 1.97 -9.22
C MET A 64 -0.02 2.21 -10.20
N LEU A 65 -1.25 2.29 -9.67
CA LEU A 65 -2.44 2.63 -10.41
C LEU A 65 -2.83 4.08 -10.14
N SER A 66 -3.34 4.74 -11.17
CA SER A 66 -4.11 5.99 -11.00
C SER A 66 -5.50 5.67 -10.45
N GLN A 67 -6.35 6.69 -10.26
CA GLN A 67 -7.71 6.59 -9.70
C GLN A 67 -8.37 5.21 -9.92
N VAL A 68 -8.58 4.50 -8.82
CA VAL A 68 -9.30 3.22 -8.78
C VAL A 68 -10.63 3.46 -8.10
N SER A 69 -11.72 3.08 -8.77
CA SER A 69 -13.07 3.21 -8.21
C SER A 69 -13.17 2.46 -6.87
N GLY A 70 -13.85 3.06 -5.91
CA GLY A 70 -13.87 2.61 -4.52
C GLY A 70 -12.76 3.18 -3.64
N TYR A 71 -11.73 3.84 -4.19
CA TYR A 71 -10.70 4.55 -3.42
C TYR A 71 -10.80 6.06 -3.62
N LYS A 72 -10.68 6.84 -2.53
CA LYS A 72 -10.67 8.31 -2.58
C LYS A 72 -9.28 8.92 -2.84
N THR A 73 -8.23 8.11 -2.93
CA THR A 73 -6.87 8.58 -3.16
C THR A 73 -6.59 8.87 -4.63
N LYS A 74 -5.58 9.70 -4.89
CA LYS A 74 -5.12 9.99 -6.26
C LYS A 74 -4.48 8.78 -6.91
N ARG A 75 -3.80 7.97 -6.10
CA ARG A 75 -3.03 6.81 -6.51
C ARG A 75 -3.33 5.62 -5.60
N LEU A 76 -3.24 4.42 -6.17
CA LEU A 76 -3.28 3.17 -5.44
C LEU A 76 -2.01 2.39 -5.73
N LEU A 77 -1.21 2.13 -4.71
CA LEU A 77 -0.05 1.25 -4.80
C LEU A 77 -0.46 -0.16 -4.41
N VAL A 78 -0.48 -1.06 -5.39
CA VAL A 78 -0.68 -2.48 -5.18
C VAL A 78 0.66 -3.11 -4.80
N VAL A 79 0.67 -3.97 -3.77
CA VAL A 79 1.86 -4.74 -3.38
C VAL A 79 1.51 -6.23 -3.24
N GLY A 80 2.25 -7.06 -3.98
CA GLY A 80 2.09 -8.52 -3.96
C GLY A 80 2.66 -9.15 -2.69
N LEU A 81 1.86 -10.00 -2.05
CA LEU A 81 2.23 -10.75 -0.84
C LEU A 81 2.76 -12.15 -1.15
N GLY A 82 2.69 -12.60 -2.40
CA GLY A 82 2.91 -13.99 -2.77
C GLY A 82 1.79 -14.90 -2.30
N ASP A 83 2.15 -16.15 -2.00
CA ASP A 83 1.20 -17.16 -1.54
C ASP A 83 0.63 -16.82 -0.15
N SER A 84 -0.41 -17.55 0.27
CA SER A 84 -1.18 -17.24 1.47
C SER A 84 -0.42 -17.28 2.80
N SER A 85 0.80 -17.85 2.87
CA SER A 85 1.60 -17.87 4.10
C SER A 85 2.65 -16.76 4.11
N LEU A 86 2.35 -15.66 4.80
CA LEU A 86 3.28 -14.56 4.97
C LEU A 86 4.22 -14.83 6.15
N ASN A 87 5.48 -15.15 5.87
CA ASN A 87 6.52 -15.24 6.90
C ASN A 87 7.23 -13.89 7.10
N ALA A 88 7.93 -13.73 8.22
CA ALA A 88 8.62 -12.49 8.57
C ALA A 88 9.61 -12.03 7.48
N LYS A 89 10.35 -12.96 6.86
CA LYS A 89 11.31 -12.65 5.78
C LYS A 89 10.63 -12.05 4.57
N ASN A 90 9.50 -12.63 4.13
CA ASN A 90 8.73 -12.15 3.00
C ASN A 90 8.02 -10.84 3.32
N TYR A 91 7.51 -10.69 4.54
CA TYR A 91 6.92 -9.42 4.98
C TYR A 91 7.91 -8.26 4.96
N MET A 92 9.14 -8.49 5.43
CA MET A 92 10.20 -7.47 5.34
C MET A 92 10.53 -7.09 3.88
N LYS A 93 10.52 -8.05 2.95
CA LYS A 93 10.69 -7.76 1.51
C LYS A 93 9.55 -6.91 0.96
N VAL A 94 8.31 -7.22 1.35
CA VAL A 94 7.12 -6.45 0.99
C VAL A 94 7.25 -5.02 1.46
N LEU A 95 7.61 -4.80 2.74
CA LEU A 95 7.78 -3.47 3.31
C LEU A 95 8.92 -2.67 2.64
N ASN A 96 10.04 -3.31 2.31
CA ASN A 96 11.13 -2.66 1.58
C ASN A 96 10.67 -2.24 0.18
N SER A 97 9.98 -3.12 -0.54
CA SER A 97 9.48 -2.83 -1.89
C SER A 97 8.42 -1.72 -1.88
N LEU A 98 7.54 -1.74 -0.88
CA LEU A 98 6.58 -0.67 -0.61
C LEU A 98 7.30 0.67 -0.40
N SER A 99 8.27 0.71 0.51
CA SER A 99 9.03 1.93 0.83
C SER A 99 9.75 2.51 -0.40
N SER A 100 10.43 1.66 -1.17
CA SER A 100 11.09 2.05 -2.42
C SER A 100 10.10 2.61 -3.44
N ALA A 101 8.98 1.93 -3.68
CA ALA A 101 7.98 2.37 -4.64
C ALA A 101 7.33 3.71 -4.25
N LEU A 102 7.07 3.94 -2.95
CA LEU A 102 6.55 5.22 -2.45
C LEU A 102 7.56 6.35 -2.63
N SER A 103 8.84 6.09 -2.35
CA SER A 103 9.94 7.04 -2.51
C SER A 103 10.13 7.42 -3.98
N ASP A 104 10.22 6.44 -4.87
CA ASP A 104 10.42 6.64 -6.31
C ASP A 104 9.27 7.44 -6.93
N ALA A 105 8.04 7.15 -6.49
CA ALA A 105 6.84 7.85 -6.91
C ALA A 105 6.64 9.21 -6.21
N LYS A 106 7.55 9.62 -5.32
CA LYS A 106 7.50 10.88 -4.56
C LYS A 106 6.14 11.08 -3.88
N VAL A 107 5.64 10.03 -3.22
CA VAL A 107 4.37 10.08 -2.48
C VAL A 107 4.46 11.05 -1.31
N LYS A 108 3.48 11.94 -1.19
CA LYS A 108 3.41 12.97 -0.15
C LYS A 108 2.83 12.44 1.15
N ASN A 109 1.80 11.60 1.07
CA ASN A 109 1.19 10.90 2.19
C ASN A 109 0.59 9.58 1.71
N VAL A 110 0.56 8.60 2.59
CA VAL A 110 0.10 7.25 2.29
C VAL A 110 -0.70 6.70 3.45
N VAL A 111 -1.79 5.99 3.15
CA VAL A 111 -2.48 5.12 4.10
C VAL A 111 -2.16 3.67 3.79
N ILE A 112 -1.88 2.89 4.83
CA ILE A 112 -1.55 1.47 4.74
C ILE A 112 -2.57 0.72 5.62
N PRO A 113 -3.27 -0.30 5.08
CA PRO A 113 -4.26 -1.09 5.83
C PRO A 113 -3.63 -2.07 6.83
#